data_AF-A0A3D4DVQ6-F1
#
_entry.id   AF-A0A3D4DVQ6-F1
#
_cell.length_a   1.000
_cell.length_b   1.000
_cell.length_c   1.000
_cell.angle_alpha   90.00
_cell.angle_beta   90.00
_cell.angle_gamma   90.00
#
_symmetry.space_group_name_H-M   'P 1'
#
loop_
_entity.id
_entity.type
_entity.pdbx_description
1 polymer ?
#
loop_
_entity_poly.entity_id
_entity_poly.type
_entity_poly.pdbx_seq_one_letter_code
_entity_poly.pdbx_strand_id
1 'polypeptide(L)'
;MQAMNASVRNPVFFPVFFLTTPALAVAALVARRAGGRLCGGLLLGAAVIVGLGCFVLTITVNVPMNAALALVTVPADVSAAAQIWADYSPRWQLFNTLRTVAAGVALLLSAAALWKLPS
;
A
#
# COMPACT_ATOMS: atom_id res chain seq x y z
N MET A 1 -16.71 -8.06 0.48
CA MET A 1 -15.31 -7.84 0.89
C MET A 1 -14.47 -9.12 0.92
N GLN A 2 -14.92 -10.21 1.58
CA GLN A 2 -14.14 -11.45 1.72
C GLN A 2 -13.60 -12.01 0.39
N ALA A 3 -14.45 -12.17 -0.63
CA ALA A 3 -14.03 -12.67 -1.95
C ALA A 3 -12.95 -11.81 -2.62
N MET A 4 -13.06 -10.48 -2.54
CA MET A 4 -12.06 -9.55 -3.07
C MET A 4 -10.73 -9.63 -2.30
N ASN A 5 -10.78 -9.74 -0.96
CA ASN A 5 -9.58 -9.89 -0.14
C ASN A 5 -8.85 -11.22 -0.42
N ALA A 6 -9.59 -12.27 -0.75
CA ALA A 6 -9.03 -13.56 -1.15
C ALA A 6 -8.36 -13.48 -2.53
N SER A 7 -9.00 -12.81 -3.50
CA SER A 7 -8.47 -12.74 -4.88
C SER A 7 -7.13 -11.99 -4.96
N VAL A 8 -6.87 -10.99 -4.12
CA VAL A 8 -5.60 -10.25 -4.10
C VAL A 8 -4.47 -10.99 -3.38
N ARG A 9 -4.77 -12.05 -2.62
CA ARG A 9 -3.76 -12.84 -1.90
C ARG A 9 -3.25 -13.97 -2.79
N ASN A 10 -2.58 -13.59 -3.87
CA ASN A 10 -2.01 -14.54 -4.82
C ASN A 10 -0.58 -14.15 -5.26
N PRO A 11 0.16 -15.08 -5.87
CA PRO A 11 1.55 -14.84 -6.26
C PRO A 11 1.76 -13.70 -7.27
N VAL A 12 0.75 -13.34 -8.06
CA VAL A 12 0.83 -12.27 -9.07
C VAL A 12 0.80 -10.88 -8.43
N PHE A 13 -0.02 -10.68 -7.40
CA PHE A 13 -0.08 -9.39 -6.69
C PHE A 13 1.05 -9.22 -5.67
N PHE A 14 1.64 -10.32 -5.20
CA PHE A 14 2.71 -10.30 -4.22
C PHE A 14 3.90 -9.38 -4.62
N PRO A 15 4.47 -9.48 -5.83
CA PRO A 15 5.55 -8.58 -6.27
C PRO A 15 5.22 -7.09 -6.09
N VAL A 16 4.02 -6.66 -6.46
CA VAL A 16 3.64 -5.24 -6.40
C VAL A 16 3.53 -4.75 -4.96
N PHE A 17 3.02 -5.57 -4.03
CA PHE A 17 2.91 -5.15 -2.63
C PHE A 17 4.25 -5.16 -1.89
N PHE A 18 5.14 -6.10 -2.21
CA PHE A 18 6.35 -6.36 -1.43
C PHE A 18 7.63 -5.81 -2.07
N LEU A 19 7.67 -5.68 -3.40
CA LEU A 19 8.87 -5.26 -4.12
C LEU A 19 8.91 -3.76 -4.46
N THR A 20 7.81 -3.02 -4.37
CA THR A 20 7.82 -1.58 -4.68
C THR A 20 8.74 -0.78 -3.73
N THR A 21 8.69 -1.03 -2.42
CA THR A 21 9.58 -0.37 -1.46
C THR A 21 11.07 -0.65 -1.73
N PRO A 22 11.53 -1.91 -1.84
CA PRO A 22 12.94 -2.17 -2.14
C PRO A 22 13.32 -1.69 -3.56
N ALA A 23 12.42 -1.76 -4.55
CA ALA A 23 12.70 -1.22 -5.88
C ALA A 23 12.95 0.30 -5.84
N LEU A 24 12.12 1.07 -5.14
CA LEU A 24 12.33 2.51 -4.97
C LEU A 24 13.62 2.81 -4.18
N ALA A 25 13.95 2.02 -3.17
CA ALA A 25 15.19 2.17 -2.41
C ALA A 25 16.44 1.89 -3.27
N VAL A 26 16.40 0.85 -4.10
CA VAL A 26 17.47 0.53 -5.07
C VAL A 26 17.58 1.63 -6.12
N ALA A 27 16.46 2.09 -6.68
CA ALA A 27 16.44 3.19 -7.64
C ALA A 27 17.03 4.47 -7.05
N ALA A 28 16.70 4.79 -5.80
CA ALA A 28 17.28 5.91 -5.06
C ALA A 28 18.81 5.78 -4.94
N LEU A 29 19.30 4.59 -4.58
CA LEU A 29 20.74 4.32 -4.46
C LEU A 29 21.46 4.50 -5.81
N VAL A 30 20.90 3.93 -6.88
CA VAL A 30 21.46 4.04 -8.24
C VAL A 30 21.50 5.50 -8.68
N ALA A 31 20.40 6.25 -8.53
CA ALA A 31 20.34 7.66 -8.88
C ALA A 31 21.37 8.51 -8.12
N ARG A 32 21.58 8.23 -6.82
CA ARG A 32 22.63 8.91 -6.03
C ARG A 32 24.04 8.59 -6.52
N ARG A 33 24.32 7.33 -6.89
CA ARG A 33 25.63 6.94 -7.42
C ARG A 33 25.91 7.53 -8.80
N ALA A 34 24.88 7.80 -9.59
CA ALA A 34 24.96 8.52 -10.85
C ALA A 34 25.07 10.05 -10.71
N GLY A 35 25.24 10.59 -9.49
CA GLY A 35 25.36 12.03 -9.24
C GLY A 35 24.03 12.79 -9.09
N GLY A 36 22.89 12.13 -9.33
CA GLY A 36 21.55 12.70 -9.20
C GLY A 36 21.08 12.82 -7.74
N ARG A 37 21.70 13.71 -6.95
CA ARG A 37 21.40 13.88 -5.51
C ARG A 37 19.92 14.17 -5.24
N LEU A 38 19.30 15.05 -6.02
CA LEU A 38 17.89 15.41 -5.88
C LEU A 38 16.97 14.24 -6.27
N CYS A 39 17.19 13.64 -7.45
CA CYS A 39 16.44 12.48 -7.93
C CYS A 39 16.48 11.33 -6.92
N GLY A 40 17.68 10.99 -6.43
CA GLY A 40 17.84 9.95 -5.43
C GLY A 40 17.20 10.29 -4.07
N GLY A 41 17.20 11.57 -3.67
CA GLY A 41 16.48 12.01 -2.46
C GLY A 41 14.97 11.86 -2.58
N LEU A 42 14.39 12.23 -3.73
CA LEU A 42 12.96 12.09 -4.01
C LEU A 42 12.52 10.62 -4.05
N LEU A 43 13.30 9.74 -4.70
CA LEU A 43 13.03 8.30 -4.73
C LEU A 43 13.15 7.66 -3.34
N LEU A 44 14.11 8.10 -2.52
CA LEU A 44 14.22 7.63 -1.14
C LEU A 44 13.00 8.06 -0.31
N GLY A 45 12.55 9.30 -0.47
CA GLY A 45 11.31 9.78 0.15
C GLY A 45 10.09 8.96 -0.26
N ALA A 46 9.96 8.66 -1.55
CA ALA A 46 8.91 7.78 -2.07
C ALA A 46 8.98 6.37 -1.45
N ALA A 47 10.19 5.80 -1.33
CA ALA A 47 10.40 4.49 -0.71
C ALA A 47 9.95 4.46 0.76
N VAL A 48 10.31 5.48 1.54
CA VAL A 48 9.91 5.60 2.95
C VAL A 48 8.39 5.74 3.07
N ILE A 49 7.77 6.59 2.25
CA ILE A 49 6.32 6.82 2.29
C ILE A 49 5.54 5.55 1.90
N VAL A 50 5.92 4.85 0.84
CA VAL A 50 5.29 3.56 0.49
C VAL A 50 5.57 2.50 1.54
N GLY A 51 6.80 2.44 2.06
CA GLY A 51 7.18 1.48 3.10
C GLY A 51 6.32 1.63 4.36
N LEU A 52 6.19 2.84 4.89
CA LEU A 52 5.42 3.08 6.11
C LEU A 52 3.92 3.16 5.83
N GLY A 53 3.52 3.96 4.85
CA GLY A 53 2.14 4.31 4.58
C GLY A 53 1.36 3.26 3.77
N CYS A 54 2.03 2.39 3.02
CA CYS A 54 1.36 1.30 2.30
C CYS A 54 1.72 -0.05 2.89
N PHE A 55 3.01 -0.40 2.94
CA PHE A 55 3.46 -1.74 3.30
C PHE A 55 3.21 -2.06 4.77
N VAL A 56 3.72 -1.25 5.69
CA VAL A 56 3.54 -1.45 7.15
C VAL A 56 2.08 -1.43 7.53
N LEU A 57 1.28 -0.46 7.07
CA LEU A 57 -0.17 -0.43 7.34
C LEU A 57 -0.88 -1.68 6.79
N THR A 58 -0.47 -2.16 5.62
CA THR A 58 -1.06 -3.36 5.04
C THR A 58 -0.81 -4.59 5.92
N ILE A 59 0.44 -4.86 6.31
CA ILE A 59 0.77 -6.07 7.07
C ILE A 59 0.32 -6.02 8.53
N THR A 60 0.27 -4.83 9.15
CA THR A 60 -0.06 -4.67 10.57
C THR A 60 -1.53 -4.41 10.84
N VAL A 61 -2.27 -3.86 9.86
CA VAL A 61 -3.67 -3.46 10.05
C VAL A 61 -4.58 -4.15 9.06
N ASN A 62 -4.42 -3.90 7.75
CA ASN A 62 -5.39 -4.39 6.77
C ASN A 62 -5.38 -5.92 6.63
N VAL A 63 -4.22 -6.57 6.65
CA VAL A 63 -4.10 -8.03 6.54
C VAL A 63 -4.74 -8.73 7.76
N PRO A 64 -4.44 -8.35 9.01
CA PRO A 64 -5.13 -8.90 10.18
C PRO A 64 -6.64 -8.66 10.16
N MET A 65 -7.09 -7.45 9.82
CA MET A 65 -8.52 -7.14 9.71
C MET A 65 -9.22 -8.01 8.65
N ASN A 66 -8.61 -8.14 7.48
CA ASN A 66 -9.14 -8.96 6.40
C ASN A 66 -9.17 -10.45 6.79
N ALA A 67 -8.18 -10.93 7.54
CA ALA A 67 -8.12 -12.30 8.03
C ALA A 67 -9.21 -12.57 9.08
N ALA A 68 -9.42 -11.64 10.02
CA ALA A 68 -10.50 -11.73 11.00
C ALA A 68 -11.87 -11.76 10.30
N LEU A 69 -12.09 -10.88 9.32
CA LEU A 69 -13.34 -10.88 8.54
C LEU A 69 -13.55 -12.20 7.78
N ALA A 70 -12.48 -12.85 7.31
CA ALA A 70 -12.60 -14.13 6.59
C ALA A 70 -13.08 -15.29 7.47
N LEU A 71 -12.97 -15.18 8.79
CA LEU A 71 -13.48 -16.17 9.74
C LEU A 71 -14.97 -15.97 10.06
N VAL A 72 -15.55 -14.83 9.69
CA VAL A 72 -16.95 -14.51 9.93
C VAL A 72 -17.83 -15.26 8.92
N THR A 73 -18.74 -16.10 9.41
CA THR A 73 -19.75 -16.76 8.59
C THR A 73 -20.69 -15.71 8.00
N VAL A 74 -20.93 -15.76 6.69
CA VAL A 74 -21.86 -14.84 6.02
C VAL A 74 -23.29 -15.11 6.49
N PRO A 75 -23.95 -14.17 7.17
CA PRO A 75 -25.33 -14.37 7.62
C PRO A 75 -26.30 -14.44 6.44
N ALA A 76 -27.33 -15.27 6.55
CA ALA A 76 -28.45 -15.26 5.60
C ALA A 76 -29.36 -14.03 5.80
N ASP A 77 -29.40 -13.49 7.02
CA ASP A 77 -30.13 -12.27 7.34
C ASP A 77 -29.34 -11.02 6.94
N VAL A 78 -29.99 -10.14 6.18
CA VAL A 78 -29.42 -8.88 5.69
C VAL A 78 -29.14 -7.92 6.85
N SER A 79 -29.96 -7.91 7.90
CA SER A 79 -29.77 -6.99 9.03
C SER A 79 -28.51 -7.33 9.82
N ALA A 80 -28.28 -8.62 10.08
CA ALA A 80 -27.04 -9.12 10.70
C ALA A 80 -25.80 -8.82 9.83
N ALA A 81 -25.90 -8.99 8.50
CA ALA A 81 -24.80 -8.64 7.60
C ALA A 81 -24.48 -7.13 7.61
N ALA A 82 -25.50 -6.28 7.70
CA ALA A 82 -25.34 -4.83 7.78
C ALA A 82 -24.63 -4.39 9.06
N GLN A 83 -24.91 -5.03 10.20
CA GLN A 83 -24.22 -4.76 11.47
C GLN A 83 -22.73 -5.11 11.40
N ILE A 84 -22.39 -6.30 10.89
CA ILE A 84 -20.99 -6.71 10.68
C ILE A 84 -20.26 -5.70 9.78
N TRP A 85 -20.92 -5.21 8.74
CA TRP A 85 -20.36 -4.19 7.86
C TRP A 85 -20.16 -2.84 8.56
N ALA A 86 -21.12 -2.42 9.38
CA ALA A 86 -21.04 -1.18 10.14
C ALA A 86 -19.86 -1.17 11.13
N ASP A 87 -19.57 -2.32 11.76
CA ASP A 87 -18.45 -2.44 12.70
C ASP A 87 -17.09 -2.51 11.98
N TYR A 88 -17.04 -3.19 10.83
CA TYR A 88 -15.81 -3.42 10.08
C TYR A 88 -15.39 -2.22 9.21
N SER A 89 -16.35 -1.65 8.47
CA SER A 89 -16.06 -0.77 7.34
C SER A 89 -15.44 0.58 7.69
N PRO A 90 -15.78 1.28 8.79
CA PRO A 90 -15.22 2.61 9.06
C PRO A 90 -13.70 2.54 9.29
N ARG A 91 -13.27 1.59 10.14
CA ARG A 91 -11.84 1.38 10.41
C ARG A 91 -11.11 0.94 9.15
N TRP A 92 -11.68 0.01 8.39
CA TRP A 92 -11.04 -0.47 7.16
C TRP A 92 -10.88 0.66 6.14
N GLN A 93 -11.91 1.48 5.95
CA GLN A 93 -11.89 2.63 5.04
C GLN A 93 -10.85 3.67 5.45
N LEU A 94 -10.73 3.98 6.75
CA LEU A 94 -9.72 4.91 7.25
C LEU A 94 -8.31 4.46 6.83
N PHE A 95 -7.93 3.23 7.15
CA PHE A 95 -6.60 2.72 6.80
C PHE A 95 -6.42 2.58 5.29
N ASN A 96 -7.47 2.19 4.56
CA ASN A 96 -7.40 2.13 3.10
C ASN A 96 -7.16 3.51 2.47
N THR A 97 -7.84 4.56 2.96
CA THR A 97 -7.65 5.94 2.52
C THR A 97 -6.24 6.44 2.83
N LEU A 98 -5.70 6.13 4.01
CA LEU A 98 -4.31 6.48 4.35
C LEU A 98 -3.31 5.84 3.38
N ARG A 99 -3.50 4.57 3.01
CA ARG A 99 -2.68 3.91 1.98
C ARG A 99 -2.81 4.58 0.62
N THR A 100 -4.02 4.97 0.21
CA THR A 100 -4.25 5.67 -1.06
C THR A 100 -3.51 7.00 -1.10
N VAL A 101 -3.58 7.79 -0.02
CA VAL A 101 -2.86 9.07 0.08
C VAL A 101 -1.34 8.84 0.06
N ALA A 102 -0.83 7.87 0.83
CA ALA A 102 0.59 7.54 0.85
C ALA A 102 1.09 7.10 -0.55
N ALA A 103 0.35 6.23 -1.23
CA ALA A 103 0.66 5.80 -2.59
C ALA A 103 0.65 6.98 -3.57
N GLY A 104 -0.33 7.88 -3.46
CA GLY A 104 -0.42 9.10 -4.29
C GLY A 104 0.78 10.03 -4.09
N VAL A 105 1.17 10.29 -2.84
CA VAL A 105 2.34 11.14 -2.54
C VAL A 105 3.62 10.50 -3.07
N ALA A 106 3.81 9.20 -2.87
CA ALA A 106 4.99 8.51 -3.39
C ALA A 106 5.04 8.45 -4.92
N LEU A 107 3.89 8.34 -5.58
CA LEU A 107 3.78 8.45 -7.04
C LEU A 107 4.24 9.84 -7.51
N LEU A 108 3.76 10.91 -6.88
CA LEU A 108 4.16 12.29 -7.20
C LEU A 108 5.66 12.51 -6.98
N LEU A 109 6.22 11.99 -5.89
CA LEU A 109 7.67 12.07 -5.63
C LEU A 109 8.47 11.30 -6.69
N SER A 110 8.00 10.12 -7.09
CA SER A 110 8.65 9.32 -8.14
C SER A 110 8.58 10.02 -9.49
N ALA A 111 7.44 10.60 -9.85
CA ALA A 111 7.29 11.39 -11.07
C ALA A 111 8.21 12.64 -11.07
N ALA A 112 8.27 13.36 -9.96
CA ALA A 112 9.17 14.50 -9.80
C ALA A 112 10.65 14.09 -9.89
N ALA A 113 11.01 12.90 -9.39
CA ALA A 113 12.37 12.36 -9.52
C ALA A 113 12.73 12.08 -10.97
N LEU A 114 11.80 11.50 -11.75
CA LEU A 114 11.99 11.23 -13.17
C LEU A 114 12.14 12.53 -13.99
N TRP A 115 11.39 13.58 -13.67
CA TRP A 115 11.59 14.90 -14.30
C TRP A 115 12.92 15.56 -13.96
N LYS A 116 13.63 15.08 -12.94
CA LYS A 116 14.94 15.58 -12.51
C LYS A 116 16.07 14.58 -12.80
N LEU A 117 15.84 13.62 -13.70
CA LEU A 117 16.91 12.77 -14.23
C LEU A 117 17.97 13.68 -14.88
N PRO A 118 19.26 13.56 -14.48
CA PRO A 118 20.34 14.22 -15.20
C PRO A 118 20.38 13.66 -16.63
N SER A 119 20.20 14.53 -17.61
CA SER A 119 20.49 14.27 -19.03
C SER A 119 21.99 14.28 -19.29
#